data_AF-A0A512CF06-F1
#
_entry.id   AF-A0A512CF06-F1
#
_cell.length_a   1.000
_cell.length_b   1.000
_cell.length_c   1.000
_cell.angle_alpha   90.00
_cell.angle_beta   90.00
_cell.angle_gamma   90.00
#
_symmetry.space_group_name_H-M   'P 1'
#
loop_
_entity.id
_entity.type
_entity.pdbx_description
1 polymer ?
#
loop_
_entity_poly.entity_id
_entity_poly.type
_entity_poly.pdbx_seq_one_letter_code
_entity_poly.pdbx_strand_id
1 'polypeptide(L)'
;MDGVLVDSEGYWKQAEFEVFTSLGVKVTEDQANLTKSMTTFEVTQFWHEKSLWENVDLEVVEQLVVSRVIALIETEDCLIKGVKSFIEKLKAKEYKIGLATNSPKKNNPCCVK
;
A
#
# COMPACT_ATOMS: atom_id res chain seq x y z
N MET A 1 -4.85 -6.86 -4.69
CA MET A 1 -4.03 -7.67 -3.75
C MET A 1 -4.33 -7.18 -2.35
N ASP A 2 -3.98 -5.92 -2.10
CA ASP A 2 -4.46 -5.10 -1.00
C ASP A 2 -5.99 -5.04 -0.99
N GLY A 3 -6.60 -5.20 0.19
CA GLY A 3 -8.05 -5.22 0.42
C GLY A 3 -8.77 -6.51 -0.02
N VAL A 4 -8.09 -7.48 -0.62
CA VAL A 4 -8.71 -8.72 -1.16
C VAL A 4 -8.00 -9.99 -0.70
N LEU A 5 -6.67 -10.01 -0.80
CA LEU A 5 -5.83 -11.12 -0.32
C LEU A 5 -5.19 -10.77 1.03
N VAL A 6 -4.83 -9.50 1.19
CA VAL A 6 -4.20 -8.92 2.37
C VAL A 6 -5.05 -7.75 2.83
N ASP A 7 -5.38 -7.69 4.12
CA ASP A 7 -6.07 -6.53 4.68
C ASP A 7 -5.06 -5.41 4.96
N SER A 8 -4.60 -4.75 3.91
CA SER A 8 -3.52 -3.75 3.96
C SER A 8 -3.99 -2.31 3.78
N GLU A 9 -5.27 -2.06 3.49
CA GLU A 9 -5.79 -0.68 3.29
C GLU A 9 -5.56 0.21 4.52
N GLY A 10 -5.70 -0.35 5.72
CA GLY A 10 -5.42 0.37 6.96
C GLY A 10 -3.95 0.78 7.09
N TYR A 11 -3.03 -0.11 6.70
CA TYR A 11 -1.59 0.14 6.75
C TYR A 11 -1.14 1.18 5.73
N TRP A 12 -1.73 1.20 4.53
CA TRP A 12 -1.49 2.27 3.54
C TRP A 12 -1.92 3.63 4.08
N LYS A 13 -3.15 3.76 4.62
CA LYS A 13 -3.64 5.00 5.23
C LYS A 13 -2.73 5.47 6.37
N GLN A 14 -2.29 4.55 7.22
CA GLN A 14 -1.37 4.86 8.32
C GLN A 14 0.00 5.33 7.82
N ALA A 15 0.61 4.59 6.89
CA ALA A 15 1.94 4.91 6.37
C ALA A 15 1.96 6.26 5.64
N GLU A 16 0.97 6.53 4.79
CA GLU A 16 0.82 7.83 4.13
C GLU A 16 0.69 8.95 5.14
N PHE A 17 -0.18 8.79 6.15
CA PHE A 17 -0.36 9.78 7.21
C PHE A 17 0.95 10.08 7.94
N GLU A 18 1.69 9.06 8.37
CA GLU A 18 2.95 9.22 9.09
C GLU A 18 4.03 9.90 8.24
N VAL A 19 4.23 9.45 7.00
CA VAL A 19 5.25 9.99 6.09
C VAL A 19 4.93 11.43 5.71
N PHE A 20 3.72 11.73 5.24
CA PHE A 20 3.37 13.08 4.82
C PHE A 20 3.34 14.05 6.00
N THR A 21 2.85 13.63 7.18
CA THR A 21 2.90 14.48 8.39
C THR A 21 4.34 14.81 8.79
N SER A 22 5.28 13.86 8.62
CA SER A 22 6.71 14.11 8.89
C SER A 22 7.33 15.16 7.96
N LEU A 23 6.77 15.32 6.75
CA LEU A 23 7.16 16.34 5.78
C LEU A 23 6.46 17.70 6.01
N GLY A 24 5.67 17.83 7.08
CA GLY A 24 4.94 19.05 7.42
C GLY A 24 3.56 19.17 6.76
N VAL A 25 3.09 18.12 6.09
CA VAL A 25 1.78 18.09 5.44
C VAL A 25 0.69 17.91 6.49
N LYS A 26 -0.33 18.76 6.44
CA LYS A 26 -1.53 18.58 7.27
C LYS A 26 -2.52 17.65 6.56
N VAL A 27 -2.38 16.34 6.80
CA VAL A 27 -3.28 15.33 6.24
C VAL A 27 -4.65 15.40 6.93
N THR A 28 -5.71 15.70 6.16
CA THR A 28 -7.10 15.63 6.63
C THR A 28 -7.79 14.37 6.12
N GLU A 29 -8.81 13.92 6.84
CA GLU A 29 -9.53 12.69 6.47
C GLU A 29 -10.23 12.80 5.10
N ASP A 30 -10.81 13.96 4.77
CA ASP A 30 -11.42 14.19 3.47
C ASP A 30 -10.41 14.06 2.32
N GLN A 31 -9.18 14.55 2.52
CA GLN A 31 -8.13 14.48 1.53
C GLN A 31 -7.55 13.08 1.41
N ALA A 32 -7.37 12.38 2.53
CA ALA A 32 -6.96 10.97 2.53
C ALA A 32 -7.99 10.07 1.83
N ASN A 33 -9.30 10.35 1.98
CA ASN A 33 -10.34 9.64 1.26
C ASN A 33 -10.30 9.90 -0.26
N LEU A 34 -9.95 11.11 -0.66
CA LEU A 34 -9.80 11.48 -2.08
C LEU A 34 -8.58 10.81 -2.73
N THR A 35 -7.50 10.61 -1.99
CA THR A 35 -6.28 9.96 -2.49
C THR A 35 -6.31 8.45 -2.40
N LYS A 36 -7.32 7.85 -1.74
CA LYS A 36 -7.40 6.40 -1.51
C LYS A 36 -7.34 5.54 -2.78
N SER A 37 -7.84 6.06 -3.91
CA SER A 37 -7.84 5.35 -5.20
C SER A 37 -6.63 5.66 -6.09
N MET A 38 -5.74 6.54 -5.63
CA MET A 38 -4.55 6.95 -6.39
C MET A 38 -3.44 5.93 -6.25
N THR A 39 -2.54 5.89 -7.23
CA THR A 39 -1.25 5.22 -7.11
C THR A 39 -0.36 5.92 -6.09
N THR A 40 0.66 5.22 -5.56
CA THR A 40 1.60 5.82 -4.60
C THR A 40 2.34 7.03 -5.19
N PHE A 41 2.61 7.01 -6.50
CA PHE A 41 3.18 8.16 -7.20
C PHE A 41 2.20 9.34 -7.26
N GLU A 42 0.95 9.11 -7.68
CA GLU A 42 -0.07 10.16 -7.79
C GLU A 42 -0.38 10.82 -6.43
N VAL A 43 -0.50 10.03 -5.35
CA VAL A 43 -0.73 10.59 -4.01
C VAL A 43 0.46 11.41 -3.53
N THR A 44 1.69 10.95 -3.81
CA THR A 44 2.92 11.68 -3.44
C THR A 44 2.98 13.02 -4.18
N GLN A 45 2.66 13.03 -5.47
CA GLN A 45 2.56 14.27 -6.25
C GLN A 45 1.46 15.20 -5.71
N PHE A 46 0.27 14.67 -5.42
CA PHE A 46 -0.86 15.45 -4.88
C PHE A 46 -0.47 16.18 -3.58
N TRP A 47 0.25 15.51 -2.68
CA TRP A 47 0.68 16.12 -1.42
C TRP A 47 1.84 17.09 -1.59
N HIS A 48 2.76 16.80 -2.52
CA HIS A 48 3.85 17.71 -2.86
C HIS A 48 3.32 19.03 -3.44
N GLU A 49 2.32 18.99 -4.32
CA GLU A 49 1.69 20.20 -4.90
C GLU A 49 1.03 21.08 -3.83
N LYS A 50 0.58 20.50 -2.71
CA LYS A 50 -0.06 21.24 -1.62
C LYS A 50 0.90 21.81 -0.58
N SER A 51 1.98 21.11 -0.31
CA SER A 51 2.89 21.41 0.81
C SER A 51 4.26 21.92 0.34
N LEU A 52 4.58 21.76 -0.96
CA LEU A 52 5.83 22.17 -1.62
C LEU A 52 7.06 21.93 -0.74
N TRP A 53 7.23 20.69 -0.27
CA TRP A 53 8.44 20.35 0.49
C TRP A 53 9.65 20.39 -0.46
N GLU A 54 10.73 21.05 -0.05
CA GLU A 54 11.87 21.31 -0.96
C GLU A 54 13.03 20.31 -0.79
N ASN A 55 13.07 19.55 0.31
CA ASN A 55 14.27 18.81 0.73
C ASN A 55 14.26 17.32 0.36
N VAL A 56 13.20 16.80 -0.28
CA VAL A 56 13.06 15.37 -0.57
C VAL A 56 12.39 15.17 -1.92
N ASP A 57 13.02 14.35 -2.77
CA ASP A 57 12.50 13.99 -4.07
C ASP A 57 11.23 13.12 -3.96
N LEU A 58 10.32 13.26 -4.93
CA LEU A 58 9.06 12.49 -4.98
C LEU A 58 9.29 10.98 -4.94
N GLU A 59 10.29 10.47 -5.68
CA GLU A 59 10.61 9.05 -5.71
C GLU A 59 11.10 8.53 -4.35
N VAL A 60 11.82 9.37 -3.59
CA VAL A 60 12.26 9.03 -2.24
C VAL A 60 11.07 8.97 -1.29
N VAL A 61 10.15 9.93 -1.36
CA VAL A 61 8.93 9.93 -0.55
C VAL A 61 8.05 8.72 -0.87
N GLU A 62 7.88 8.38 -2.15
CA GLU A 62 7.17 7.18 -2.58
C GLU A 62 7.78 5.92 -1.94
N GLN A 63 9.10 5.78 -2.02
CA GLN A 63 9.81 4.66 -1.39
C GLN A 63 9.68 4.63 0.13
N LEU A 64 9.63 5.79 0.80
CA LEU A 64 9.41 5.87 2.25
C LEU A 64 8.02 5.37 2.63
N VAL A 65 6.96 5.78 1.92
CA VAL A 65 5.60 5.28 2.15
C VAL A 65 5.56 3.77 1.96
N VAL A 66 6.08 3.28 0.85
CA VAL A 66 6.09 1.85 0.53
C VAL A 66 6.86 1.04 1.58
N SER A 67 8.05 1.51 1.97
CA SER A 67 8.87 0.85 3.00
C SER A 67 8.14 0.82 4.35
N ARG A 68 7.41 1.89 4.68
CA ARG A 68 6.63 1.95 5.91
C ARG A 68 5.46 0.96 5.90
N VAL A 69 4.74 0.86 4.78
CA VAL A 69 3.68 -0.15 4.60
C VAL A 69 4.22 -1.56 4.76
N ILE A 70 5.37 -1.86 4.15
CA ILE A 70 6.01 -3.18 4.29
C ILE A 70 6.32 -3.48 5.76
N ALA A 71 6.91 -2.53 6.48
CA ALA A 71 7.22 -2.72 7.90
C ALA A 71 5.95 -2.99 8.76
N LEU A 72 4.83 -2.34 8.44
CA LEU A 72 3.54 -2.58 9.10
C LEU A 72 2.96 -3.96 8.74
N ILE A 73 3.09 -4.37 7.47
CA ILE A 73 2.61 -5.66 6.96
C ILE A 73 3.47 -6.83 7.48
N GLU A 74 4.78 -6.65 7.65
CA GLU A 74 5.68 -7.70 8.15
C GLU A 74 5.53 -7.96 9.64
N THR A 75 5.03 -6.97 10.39
CA THR A 75 4.83 -7.10 11.84
C THR A 75 3.48 -7.74 12.20
N GLU A 76 2.54 -7.84 11.25
CA GLU A 76 1.17 -8.30 11.46
C GLU A 76 0.79 -9.44 10.48
N ASP A 77 0.12 -10.50 10.95
CA ASP A 77 -0.40 -11.56 10.06
C ASP A 77 -1.66 -11.05 9.33
N CYS A 78 -1.42 -10.50 8.15
CA CYS A 78 -2.39 -9.69 7.40
C CYS A 78 -3.15 -10.48 6.33
N LEU A 79 -2.98 -11.80 6.25
CA LEU A 79 -3.71 -12.64 5.30
C LEU A 79 -5.19 -12.72 5.66
N ILE A 80 -6.06 -12.36 4.71
CA ILE A 80 -7.50 -12.47 4.90
C ILE A 80 -7.88 -13.94 5.09
N LYS A 81 -8.57 -14.22 6.20
CA LYS A 81 -8.94 -15.58 6.59
C LYS A 81 -9.74 -16.27 5.49
N GLY A 82 -9.30 -17.46 5.10
CA GLY A 82 -9.96 -18.28 4.07
C GLY A 82 -9.43 -18.07 2.64
N VAL A 83 -8.66 -17.01 2.38
CA VAL A 83 -8.03 -16.77 1.07
C VAL A 83 -7.10 -17.92 0.68
N LYS A 84 -6.26 -18.38 1.61
CA LYS A 84 -5.34 -19.51 1.38
C LYS A 84 -6.09 -20.78 0.97
N SER A 85 -7.12 -21.16 1.73
CA SER A 85 -7.95 -22.34 1.43
C SER A 85 -8.68 -22.20 0.09
N PHE A 86 -9.12 -20.99 -0.27
CA PHE A 86 -9.77 -20.74 -1.55
C PHE A 86 -8.81 -20.89 -2.74
N ILE A 87 -7.60 -20.31 -2.64
CA ILE A 87 -6.56 -20.45 -3.67
C ILE A 87 -6.15 -21.92 -3.83
N GLU A 88 -6.00 -22.67 -2.73
CA GLU A 88 -5.70 -24.10 -2.77
C GLU A 88 -6.78 -24.89 -3.51
N LYS A 89 -8.06 -24.59 -3.30
CA LYS A 89 -9.18 -25.21 -4.04
C LYS A 89 -9.15 -24.89 -5.53
N LEU A 90 -8.75 -23.68 -5.92
CA LEU A 90 -8.61 -23.30 -7.33
C LEU A 90 -7.43 -24.01 -8.00
N LYS A 91 -6.30 -24.12 -7.28
CA LYS A 91 -5.13 -24.89 -7.74
C LYS A 91 -5.46 -26.37 -7.91
N ALA A 92 -6.20 -26.97 -6.97
CA ALA A 92 -6.62 -28.36 -7.04
C ALA A 92 -7.54 -28.67 -8.25
N LYS A 93 -8.17 -27.64 -8.84
CA LYS A 93 -8.98 -27.74 -10.06
C LYS A 93 -8.22 -27.37 -11.33
N GLU A 94 -6.89 -27.23 -11.25
CA GLU A 94 -5.99 -26.91 -12.36
C GLU A 94 -6.29 -25.56 -13.07
N TYR A 95 -6.92 -24.62 -12.36
CA TYR A 95 -7.13 -23.28 -12.90
C TYR A 95 -5.83 -22.47 -12.95
N LYS A 96 -5.66 -21.67 -14.01
CA LYS A 96 -4.60 -20.64 -14.08
C LYS A 96 -4.97 -19.47 -13.18
N ILE A 97 -4.06 -19.08 -12.29
CA ILE A 97 -4.26 -17.97 -11.33
C ILE A 97 -3.26 -16.86 -11.67
N GLY A 98 -3.77 -15.63 -11.85
CA GLY A 98 -2.97 -14.43 -12.04
C GLY A 98 -3.23 -13.42 -10.92
N LEU A 99 -2.19 -12.66 -10.53
CA LEU A 99 -2.30 -11.58 -9.54
C LEU A 99 -2.17 -10.23 -10.24
N ALA A 100 -3.20 -9.40 -10.13
CA ALA A 100 -3.15 -7.99 -10.50
C ALA A 100 -3.08 -7.13 -9.23
N THR A 101 -2.11 -6.22 -9.18
CA THR A 101 -1.91 -5.32 -8.04
C THR A 101 -1.38 -3.97 -8.50
N ASN A 102 -1.82 -2.91 -7.82
CA ASN A 102 -1.29 -1.56 -8.00
C ASN A 102 0.02 -1.35 -7.22
N SER A 103 0.39 -2.32 -6.37
CA SER A 103 1.59 -2.29 -5.55
C SER A 103 2.84 -2.64 -6.38
N PRO A 104 3.99 -2.00 -6.13
CA PRO A 104 5.20 -2.23 -6.91
C PRO A 104 5.68 -3.69 -6.88
N LYS A 105 6.13 -4.23 -8.02
CA LYS A 105 6.58 -5.64 -8.18
C LYS A 105 7.67 -6.09 -7.21
N LYS A 106 8.46 -5.18 -6.66
CA LYS A 106 9.62 -5.47 -5.80
C LYS A 106 9.23 -5.91 -4.37
N ASN A 107 7.95 -5.75 -3.99
CA ASN A 107 7.55 -5.62 -2.58
C ASN A 107 6.43 -6.58 -2.16
N ASN A 108 6.54 -7.87 -2.50
CA ASN A 108 5.51 -8.85 -2.11
C ASN A 108 6.06 -9.97 -1.22
N PRO A 109 6.48 -9.68 0.03
CA PRO A 109 7.00 -10.70 0.94
C PRO A 109 5.91 -11.62 1.53
N CYS A 110 4.64 -11.17 1.60
CA CYS A 110 3.58 -11.91 2.30
C CYS A 110 2.79 -12.91 1.43
N CYS A 111 2.69 -12.72 0.11
CA CYS A 111 1.75 -13.50 -0.70
C CYS A 111 2.30 -14.80 -1.32
N VAL A 112 3.59 -15.14 -1.13
CA VAL A 112 4.25 -16.27 -1.84
C VAL A 112 5.07 -17.19 -0.92
N LYS A 113 4.64 -17.37 0.34
CA LYS A 113 5.13 -18.48 1.17
C LYS A 113 4.10 -19.61 1.24
#